data_AF-A0A9E3VUM2-F1
#
_entry.id   AF-A0A9E3VUM2-F1
#
_cell.length_a   1.000
_cell.length_b   1.000
_cell.length_c   1.000
_cell.angle_alpha   90.00
_cell.angle_beta   90.00
_cell.angle_gamma   90.00
#
_symmetry.space_group_name_H-M   'P 1'
#
loop_
_entity.id
_entity.type
_entity.pdbx_description
1 polymer ?
#
loop_
_entity_poly.entity_id
_entity_poly.type
_entity_poly.pdbx_seq_one_letter_code
_entity_poly.pdbx_strand_id
1 'polypeptide(L)'
;MINLSLLLVAMSALHGGAATDDLQSKFLSPPDNTKPRCYWYWMDGHITKEGITKDLEMMRRVGIGEGYIGVISGQSGLPATPDAAKALSDEWWGFIEHAVREGTRLGVDIGLFNSPGWSQSGGPWVTPQKAMRYVTLPEKRLTGPQHFEGKLPVPQGDFQDIAVLAFPVPEGEGVVAKETARTPNSITFELPEPFTARSITVYPIQKVKVTAELQSSTDGQQFTTVKKFDIDRHNLEINVGPVPLAPIVASFPATAARYFKLTLSEACELGEVQLSPAARVESYAEKTLVKMFQDPLPPFDFYSWAAQPEVDAANLAVKPETVVNLTSHMSPDGTLKWDVPAGDWIVLRTAMTPTGTKNSPSPPEATGLEVDKMNRAALKTHFDSYVGELLRRIPASERTAWKHVVADSYEMGPQNWTDDFAADFSSRYGYDPMPWMPVLTGRIVGSADQSNRFLWDMRRMVADRVAKDYVGGLRDLCNEAGLKMWLENYGHWGYPSEFLKYGGYCDEISGEFWVEGSLGTIELRDAASAAHIYGKPIVWAEAFTGGPAFVNTPRDFKARGDWAFCEGINQFVLHVVIHQPWDDKKPGINAPW
;
A
#
# COMPACT_ATOMS: atom_id res chain seq x y z
N MET A 1 88.63 -3.05 27.53
CA MET A 1 88.86 -4.51 27.48
C MET A 1 87.60 -5.14 28.04
N ILE A 2 86.72 -5.87 27.35
CA ILE A 2 86.78 -6.71 26.15
C ILE A 2 85.47 -6.49 25.34
N ASN A 3 85.56 -6.79 24.05
CA ASN A 3 84.58 -6.53 23.00
C ASN A 3 83.68 -7.77 22.74
N LEU A 4 82.51 -7.50 22.16
CA LEU A 4 81.77 -8.29 21.17
C LEU A 4 80.99 -9.59 21.57
N SER A 5 79.73 -9.55 21.14
CA SER A 5 79.03 -10.60 20.37
C SER A 5 78.62 -11.91 21.06
N LEU A 6 77.31 -12.05 21.29
CA LEU A 6 76.43 -13.09 20.76
C LEU A 6 75.15 -13.10 21.62
N LEU A 7 74.00 -12.74 21.04
CA LEU A 7 72.64 -13.27 21.31
C LEU A 7 71.60 -12.34 20.66
N LEU A 8 71.65 -12.24 19.33
CA LEU A 8 70.45 -12.04 18.52
C LEU A 8 70.21 -13.38 17.81
N VAL A 9 68.94 -13.75 17.63
CA VAL A 9 68.43 -15.04 17.12
C VAL A 9 68.16 -16.07 18.22
N ALA A 10 66.97 -15.95 18.86
CA ALA A 10 66.05 -17.06 19.16
C ALA A 10 64.96 -16.60 20.15
N MET A 11 64.02 -15.75 19.71
CA MET A 11 62.68 -15.66 20.29
C MET A 11 61.68 -15.22 19.21
N SER A 12 61.57 -16.05 18.17
CA SER A 12 60.50 -16.01 17.18
C SER A 12 59.98 -17.43 17.02
N ALA A 13 59.34 -17.94 18.08
CA ALA A 13 58.47 -19.11 18.06
C ALA A 13 57.85 -19.31 19.46
N LEU A 14 56.95 -18.41 19.85
CA LEU A 14 55.94 -18.74 20.87
C LEU A 14 54.56 -18.44 20.27
N HIS A 15 54.08 -19.46 19.58
CA HIS A 15 52.67 -19.84 19.45
C HIS A 15 51.72 -18.78 18.90
N GLY A 16 51.68 -18.71 17.57
CA GLY A 16 50.46 -18.41 16.83
C GLY A 16 49.42 -19.51 17.08
N GLY A 17 48.67 -19.39 18.17
CA GLY A 17 47.57 -20.27 18.53
C GLY A 17 46.45 -19.49 19.21
N ALA A 18 45.50 -19.00 18.40
CA ALA A 18 44.08 -18.76 18.73
C ALA A 18 43.40 -17.91 17.63
N ALA A 19 43.42 -18.36 16.38
CA ALA A 19 42.43 -17.94 15.36
C ALA A 19 41.76 -19.16 14.70
N THR A 20 41.92 -20.32 15.32
CA THR A 20 41.05 -21.49 15.25
C THR A 20 40.39 -21.54 16.63
N ASP A 21 39.08 -21.34 16.84
CA ASP A 21 37.98 -21.51 15.92
C ASP A 21 36.72 -20.77 16.46
N ASP A 22 36.67 -19.44 16.24
CA ASP A 22 35.51 -18.60 16.63
C ASP A 22 34.21 -19.09 15.96
N LEU A 23 34.32 -19.62 14.74
CA LEU A 23 33.18 -20.18 14.00
C LEU A 23 32.73 -21.54 14.55
N GLN A 24 33.63 -22.51 14.77
CA GLN A 24 33.23 -23.79 15.37
C GLN A 24 32.62 -23.60 16.76
N SER A 25 33.22 -22.74 17.60
CA SER A 25 32.67 -22.46 18.92
C SER A 25 31.27 -21.84 18.82
N LYS A 26 31.07 -20.84 17.94
CA LYS A 26 29.75 -20.25 17.68
C LYS A 26 28.78 -21.22 17.01
N PHE A 27 29.24 -22.22 16.28
CA PHE A 27 28.37 -23.24 15.69
C PHE A 27 27.91 -24.28 16.72
N LEU A 28 28.82 -24.72 17.59
CA LEU A 28 28.50 -25.66 18.68
C LEU A 28 27.70 -24.99 19.81
N SER A 29 27.86 -23.69 19.98
CA SER A 29 27.13 -22.87 20.96
C SER A 29 26.70 -21.56 20.31
N PRO A 30 25.60 -21.57 19.54
CA PRO A 30 25.07 -20.39 18.86
C PRO A 30 24.80 -19.24 19.83
N PRO A 31 25.20 -18.01 19.48
CA PRO A 31 24.93 -16.85 20.32
C PRO A 31 23.42 -16.54 20.39
N ASP A 32 22.98 -15.87 21.45
CA ASP A 32 21.54 -15.62 21.68
C ASP A 32 20.86 -14.85 20.53
N ASN A 33 21.60 -14.02 19.79
CA ASN A 33 21.09 -13.27 18.65
C ASN A 33 20.86 -14.12 17.38
N THR A 34 21.14 -15.43 17.41
CA THR A 34 20.76 -16.37 16.33
C THR A 34 19.53 -17.19 16.67
N LYS A 35 18.88 -16.93 17.82
CA LYS A 35 17.63 -17.60 18.15
C LYS A 35 16.52 -17.15 17.20
N PRO A 36 15.66 -18.07 16.73
CA PRO A 36 14.49 -17.68 15.98
C PRO A 36 13.53 -16.87 16.86
N ARG A 37 12.69 -16.09 16.21
CA ARG A 37 11.56 -15.42 16.83
C ARG A 37 10.26 -16.11 16.43
N CYS A 38 9.13 -15.65 16.94
CA CYS A 38 7.83 -16.10 16.45
C CYS A 38 6.81 -14.96 16.43
N TYR A 39 5.88 -15.02 15.49
CA TYR A 39 4.61 -14.33 15.66
C TYR A 39 3.85 -15.01 16.80
N TRP A 40 3.38 -14.20 17.73
CA TRP A 40 2.65 -14.64 18.91
C TRP A 40 1.25 -14.02 18.89
N TYR A 41 0.34 -14.68 18.18
CA TYR A 41 -1.00 -14.15 17.93
C TYR A 41 -1.95 -14.37 19.10
N TRP A 42 -2.60 -13.29 19.50
CA TRP A 42 -3.63 -13.25 20.53
C TRP A 42 -4.98 -13.13 19.83
N MET A 43 -5.76 -14.20 19.88
CA MET A 43 -6.95 -14.36 19.05
C MET A 43 -8.22 -14.01 19.83
N ASP A 44 -9.06 -13.14 19.27
CA ASP A 44 -10.45 -12.90 19.71
C ASP A 44 -10.61 -12.54 21.20
N GLY A 45 -9.59 -11.90 21.78
CA GLY A 45 -9.59 -11.49 23.19
C GLY A 45 -9.53 -12.65 24.19
N HIS A 46 -9.29 -13.88 23.73
CA HIS A 46 -9.08 -15.05 24.57
C HIS A 46 -7.66 -15.05 25.14
N ILE A 47 -7.41 -14.21 26.14
CA ILE A 47 -6.09 -13.95 26.70
C ILE A 47 -6.09 -14.17 28.22
N THR A 48 -5.08 -14.85 28.76
CA THR A 48 -4.88 -14.98 30.21
C THR A 48 -3.43 -14.74 30.61
N LYS A 49 -3.21 -14.14 31.79
CA LYS A 49 -1.85 -13.95 32.34
C LYS A 49 -1.13 -15.29 32.57
N GLU A 50 -1.87 -16.30 33.01
CA GLU A 50 -1.33 -17.64 33.22
C GLU A 50 -0.86 -18.28 31.91
N GLY A 51 -1.67 -18.21 30.86
CA GLY A 51 -1.28 -18.69 29.53
C GLY A 51 -0.06 -17.92 28.98
N ILE A 52 -0.02 -16.59 29.17
CA ILE A 52 1.13 -15.76 28.79
C ILE A 52 2.42 -16.23 29.45
N THR A 53 2.40 -16.46 30.77
CA THR A 53 3.56 -16.97 31.50
C THR A 53 4.00 -18.33 30.95
N LYS A 54 3.07 -19.24 30.71
CA LYS A 54 3.37 -20.59 30.16
C LYS A 54 3.92 -20.54 28.74
N ASP A 55 3.38 -19.68 27.89
CA ASP A 55 3.86 -19.48 26.53
C ASP A 55 5.30 -18.97 26.53
N LEU A 56 5.63 -17.98 27.36
CA LEU A 56 7.00 -17.44 27.46
C LEU A 56 7.97 -18.44 28.10
N GLU A 57 7.54 -19.22 29.09
CA GLU A 57 8.33 -20.32 29.65
C GLU A 57 8.60 -21.41 28.61
N MET A 58 7.62 -21.71 27.76
CA MET A 58 7.77 -22.60 26.62
C MET A 58 8.77 -22.04 25.62
N MET A 59 8.63 -20.77 25.20
CA MET A 59 9.55 -20.10 24.28
C MET A 59 10.98 -20.16 24.79
N ARG A 60 11.20 -19.82 26.07
CA ARG A 60 12.51 -19.92 26.72
C ARG A 60 13.08 -21.34 26.67
N ARG A 61 12.24 -22.34 26.99
CA ARG A 61 12.64 -23.75 27.02
C ARG A 61 13.02 -24.27 25.64
N VAL A 62 12.31 -23.88 24.58
CA VAL A 62 12.56 -24.36 23.21
C VAL A 62 13.57 -23.50 22.44
N GLY A 63 14.04 -22.40 23.04
CA GLY A 63 15.07 -21.54 22.47
C GLY A 63 14.57 -20.45 21.52
N ILE A 64 13.29 -20.06 21.61
CA ILE A 64 12.77 -18.86 20.95
C ILE A 64 13.30 -17.63 21.70
N GLY A 65 13.87 -16.69 20.95
CA GLY A 65 14.49 -15.47 21.49
C GLY A 65 13.49 -14.34 21.75
N GLU A 66 12.44 -14.25 20.93
CA GLU A 66 11.48 -13.15 20.99
C GLU A 66 10.11 -13.54 20.44
N GLY A 67 9.04 -13.05 21.07
CA GLY A 67 7.65 -13.20 20.61
C GLY A 67 7.05 -11.87 20.17
N TYR A 68 6.49 -11.81 18.96
CA TYR A 68 5.82 -10.64 18.41
C TYR A 68 4.32 -10.69 18.65
N ILE A 69 3.84 -9.85 19.57
CA ILE A 69 2.42 -9.81 19.92
C ILE A 69 1.62 -9.17 18.78
N GLY A 70 0.80 -9.98 18.11
CA GLY A 70 -0.22 -9.55 17.15
C GLY A 70 -1.61 -9.78 17.71
N VAL A 71 -2.53 -8.82 17.57
CA VAL A 71 -3.89 -8.92 18.14
C VAL A 71 -4.90 -9.11 17.02
N ILE A 72 -5.37 -10.33 16.87
CA ILE A 72 -6.12 -10.79 15.70
C ILE A 72 -7.57 -11.08 16.11
N SER A 73 -8.54 -10.69 15.28
CA SER A 73 -9.96 -10.98 15.55
C SER A 73 -10.72 -11.55 14.35
N GLY A 74 -11.77 -12.32 14.63
CA GLY A 74 -12.67 -12.95 13.68
C GLY A 74 -12.18 -14.30 13.15
N GLN A 75 -11.13 -14.88 13.75
CA GLN A 75 -10.37 -15.97 13.13
C GLN A 75 -10.08 -17.16 14.04
N SER A 76 -10.33 -17.10 15.35
CA SER A 76 -10.07 -18.23 16.26
C SER A 76 -10.93 -19.48 15.99
N GLY A 77 -12.02 -19.33 15.23
CA GLY A 77 -13.06 -20.37 15.09
C GLY A 77 -13.88 -20.60 16.36
N LEU A 78 -13.65 -19.83 17.43
CA LEU A 78 -14.41 -19.88 18.68
C LEU A 78 -15.52 -18.82 18.71
N PRO A 79 -16.63 -19.08 19.43
CA PRO A 79 -17.67 -18.09 19.61
C PRO A 79 -17.15 -16.93 20.47
N ALA A 80 -17.55 -15.71 20.13
CA ALA A 80 -17.28 -14.54 20.96
C ALA A 80 -17.82 -14.76 22.37
N THR A 81 -16.96 -14.60 23.38
CA THR A 81 -17.35 -14.69 24.79
C THR A 81 -17.50 -13.31 25.40
N PRO A 82 -18.57 -13.03 26.18
CA PRO A 82 -18.73 -11.74 26.87
C PRO A 82 -17.55 -11.38 27.79
N ASP A 83 -16.85 -12.39 28.29
CA ASP A 83 -15.69 -12.27 29.18
C ASP A 83 -14.36 -12.09 28.43
N ALA A 84 -14.37 -12.03 27.09
CA ALA A 84 -13.15 -11.78 26.32
C ALA A 84 -12.65 -10.35 26.56
N ALA A 85 -11.33 -10.21 26.72
CA ALA A 85 -10.72 -8.92 26.97
C ALA A 85 -10.85 -8.02 25.74
N LYS A 86 -11.52 -6.88 25.93
CA LYS A 86 -11.71 -5.90 24.85
C LYS A 86 -10.42 -5.18 24.55
N ALA A 87 -10.05 -5.09 23.28
CA ALA A 87 -8.84 -4.38 22.87
C ALA A 87 -8.87 -2.93 23.37
N LEU A 88 -7.71 -2.39 23.74
CA LEU A 88 -7.52 -1.04 24.29
C LEU A 88 -8.12 -0.78 25.69
N SER A 89 -8.78 -1.76 26.31
CA SER A 89 -9.21 -1.66 27.72
C SER A 89 -8.02 -1.77 28.68
N ASP A 90 -8.18 -1.29 29.92
CA ASP A 90 -7.14 -1.40 30.95
C ASP A 90 -6.74 -2.85 31.24
N GLU A 91 -7.71 -3.77 31.22
CA GLU A 91 -7.45 -5.21 31.37
C GLU A 91 -6.57 -5.73 30.23
N TRP A 92 -6.91 -5.36 29.00
CA TRP A 92 -6.15 -5.78 27.81
C TRP A 92 -4.72 -5.23 27.81
N TRP A 93 -4.55 -3.94 28.14
CA TRP A 93 -3.21 -3.37 28.33
C TRP A 93 -2.45 -4.12 29.42
N GLY A 94 -3.13 -4.49 30.52
CA GLY A 94 -2.56 -5.27 31.61
C GLY A 94 -2.03 -6.66 31.19
N PHE A 95 -2.50 -7.25 30.09
CA PHE A 95 -1.90 -8.47 29.53
C PHE A 95 -0.59 -8.19 28.80
N ILE A 96 -0.51 -7.14 27.99
CA ILE A 96 0.73 -6.75 27.32
C ILE A 96 1.79 -6.36 28.35
N GLU A 97 1.40 -5.60 29.37
CA GLU A 97 2.32 -5.27 30.46
C GLU A 97 2.83 -6.50 31.21
N HIS A 98 1.97 -7.50 31.42
CA HIS A 98 2.37 -8.78 32.02
C HIS A 98 3.36 -9.54 31.13
N ALA A 99 3.09 -9.61 29.83
CA ALA A 99 3.99 -10.26 28.86
C ALA A 99 5.39 -9.61 28.83
N VAL A 100 5.46 -8.28 28.84
CA VAL A 100 6.74 -7.53 28.85
C VAL A 100 7.54 -7.78 30.15
N ARG A 101 6.86 -7.80 31.31
CA ARG A 101 7.49 -8.09 32.60
C ARG A 101 7.96 -9.54 32.70
N GLU A 102 7.16 -10.48 32.23
CA GLU A 102 7.52 -11.90 32.19
C GLU A 102 8.66 -12.18 31.22
N GLY A 103 8.67 -11.53 30.05
CA GLY A 103 9.79 -11.58 29.11
C GLY A 103 11.09 -11.11 29.77
N THR A 104 11.02 -10.02 30.55
CA THR A 104 12.16 -9.51 31.34
C THR A 104 12.63 -10.53 32.38
N ARG A 105 11.71 -11.19 33.09
CA ARG A 105 12.02 -12.24 34.07
C ARG A 105 12.71 -13.45 33.43
N LEU A 106 12.25 -13.85 32.24
CA LEU A 106 12.65 -15.09 31.58
C LEU A 106 13.81 -14.93 30.60
N GLY A 107 14.14 -13.69 30.21
CA GLY A 107 15.10 -13.42 29.14
C GLY A 107 14.58 -13.88 27.79
N VAL A 108 13.32 -13.57 27.51
CA VAL A 108 12.66 -13.69 26.20
C VAL A 108 12.20 -12.29 25.83
N ASP A 109 12.69 -11.79 24.69
CA ASP A 109 12.33 -10.45 24.23
C ASP A 109 10.89 -10.41 23.69
N ILE A 110 10.34 -9.22 23.55
CA ILE A 110 8.98 -8.96 23.08
C ILE A 110 9.03 -7.93 21.96
N GLY A 111 8.30 -8.21 20.89
CA GLY A 111 7.89 -7.22 19.89
C GLY A 111 6.38 -7.00 19.93
N LEU A 112 5.93 -5.86 19.41
CA LEU A 112 4.51 -5.52 19.34
C LEU A 112 4.20 -4.96 17.95
N PHE A 113 3.18 -5.50 17.29
CA PHE A 113 2.64 -4.91 16.07
C PHE A 113 2.20 -3.47 16.34
N ASN A 114 2.45 -2.54 15.42
CA ASN A 114 2.22 -1.11 15.68
C ASN A 114 0.73 -0.71 15.84
N SER A 115 -0.19 -1.65 15.62
CA SER A 115 -1.63 -1.50 15.81
C SER A 115 -2.31 -2.87 15.96
N PRO A 116 -3.56 -2.94 16.47
CA PRO A 116 -4.36 -4.17 16.43
C PRO A 116 -4.68 -4.60 14.99
N GLY A 117 -4.82 -5.90 14.77
CA GLY A 117 -4.65 -6.52 13.46
C GLY A 117 -3.18 -6.84 13.17
N TRP A 118 -2.90 -7.16 11.91
CA TRP A 118 -1.52 -7.36 11.44
C TRP A 118 -1.08 -6.25 10.49
N SER A 119 -1.98 -5.76 9.63
CA SER A 119 -1.69 -4.71 8.65
C SER A 119 -2.67 -3.53 8.79
N GLN A 120 -2.24 -2.26 8.75
CA GLN A 120 -0.84 -1.81 8.82
C GLN A 120 -0.61 -0.76 9.91
N SER A 121 -1.42 0.29 10.01
CA SER A 121 -1.24 1.41 10.96
C SER A 121 -2.54 2.20 11.12
N GLY A 122 -3.59 1.48 11.48
CA GLY A 122 -4.92 2.05 11.71
C GLY A 122 -5.33 2.02 13.16
N GLY A 123 -6.42 2.73 13.47
CA GLY A 123 -7.05 2.68 14.78
C GLY A 123 -8.11 3.76 14.96
N PRO A 124 -8.96 3.68 16.00
CA PRO A 124 -10.08 4.60 16.23
C PRO A 124 -9.64 6.05 16.48
N TRP A 125 -8.37 6.27 16.80
CA TRP A 125 -7.76 7.60 16.99
C TRP A 125 -7.41 8.31 15.68
N VAL A 126 -7.42 7.62 14.54
CA VAL A 126 -7.10 8.23 13.24
C VAL A 126 -8.34 8.94 12.69
N THR A 127 -8.33 10.27 12.81
CA THR A 127 -9.36 11.14 12.23
C THR A 127 -9.27 11.17 10.70
N PRO A 128 -10.35 11.48 9.97
CA PRO A 128 -10.33 11.66 8.51
C PRO A 128 -9.19 12.54 7.97
N GLN A 129 -8.83 13.62 8.68
CA GLN A 129 -7.77 14.55 8.30
C GLN A 129 -6.34 13.97 8.47
N LYS A 130 -6.21 12.86 9.20
CA LYS A 130 -4.94 12.17 9.46
C LYS A 130 -4.87 10.82 8.75
N ALA A 131 -5.89 10.47 7.97
CA ALA A 131 -5.98 9.20 7.27
C ALA A 131 -5.27 9.24 5.91
N MET A 132 -5.01 8.06 5.35
CA MET A 132 -4.72 7.91 3.92
C MET A 132 -5.81 8.58 3.10
N ARG A 133 -5.42 9.44 2.14
CA ARG A 133 -6.34 10.27 1.37
C ARG A 133 -6.03 10.23 -0.13
N TYR A 134 -7.06 10.43 -0.94
CA TYR A 134 -6.93 10.54 -2.38
C TYR A 134 -7.66 11.78 -2.92
N VAL A 135 -7.19 12.30 -4.05
CA VAL A 135 -7.78 13.45 -4.74
C VAL A 135 -9.11 13.08 -5.39
N THR A 136 -10.10 13.92 -5.17
CA THR A 136 -11.40 13.97 -5.84
C THR A 136 -11.54 15.30 -6.58
N LEU A 137 -12.28 15.28 -7.69
CA LEU A 137 -12.33 16.40 -8.64
C LEU A 137 -13.78 16.74 -9.04
N PRO A 138 -14.67 17.12 -8.10
CA PRO A 138 -15.97 17.67 -8.44
C PRO A 138 -15.84 18.81 -9.46
N GLU A 139 -16.62 18.73 -10.54
CA GLU A 139 -16.56 19.69 -11.64
C GLU A 139 -17.88 20.45 -11.84
N LYS A 140 -17.75 21.71 -12.27
CA LYS A 140 -18.86 22.57 -12.69
C LYS A 140 -18.51 23.23 -14.02
N ARG A 141 -19.41 23.12 -15.01
CA ARG A 141 -19.29 23.84 -16.28
C ARG A 141 -19.94 25.21 -16.21
N LEU A 142 -19.29 26.21 -16.81
CA LEU A 142 -19.74 27.59 -16.91
C LEU A 142 -19.48 28.11 -18.34
N THR A 143 -20.35 28.99 -18.84
CA THR A 143 -20.20 29.64 -20.16
C THR A 143 -20.12 31.14 -19.98
N GLY A 144 -18.99 31.75 -20.30
CA GLY A 144 -18.84 33.20 -20.23
C GLY A 144 -19.15 33.92 -21.55
N PRO A 145 -19.19 35.26 -21.54
CA PRO A 145 -18.89 36.11 -20.39
C PRO A 145 -20.08 36.17 -19.42
N GLN A 146 -19.85 35.93 -18.12
CA GLN A 146 -20.86 36.11 -17.07
C GLN A 146 -20.20 36.33 -15.71
N HIS A 147 -20.91 37.00 -14.79
CA HIS A 147 -20.56 36.97 -13.37
C HIS A 147 -21.19 35.74 -12.73
N PHE A 148 -20.37 34.80 -12.25
CA PHE A 148 -20.84 33.63 -11.52
C PHE A 148 -20.70 33.85 -10.01
N GLU A 149 -21.82 33.70 -9.30
CA GLU A 149 -21.86 33.58 -7.84
C GLU A 149 -22.68 32.34 -7.48
N GLY A 150 -22.02 31.31 -6.95
CA GLY A 150 -22.71 30.07 -6.61
C GLY A 150 -21.83 29.04 -5.93
N LYS A 151 -22.48 28.05 -5.29
CA LYS A 151 -21.78 26.96 -4.63
C LYS A 151 -21.22 25.94 -5.62
N LEU A 152 -19.96 25.55 -5.40
CA LEU A 152 -19.33 24.48 -6.16
C LEU A 152 -19.69 23.10 -5.57
N PRO A 153 -19.80 22.05 -6.42
CA PRO A 153 -20.04 20.70 -5.95
C PRO A 153 -18.87 20.19 -5.09
N VAL A 154 -19.15 19.24 -4.20
CA VAL A 154 -18.21 18.63 -3.24
C VAL A 154 -18.25 17.11 -3.34
N PRO A 155 -17.19 16.39 -2.93
CA PRO A 155 -17.28 14.94 -2.76
C PRO A 155 -18.26 14.59 -1.63
N GLN A 156 -18.70 13.32 -1.59
CA GLN A 156 -19.48 12.80 -0.48
C GLN A 156 -18.58 12.49 0.72
N GLY A 157 -19.10 12.68 1.94
CA GLY A 157 -18.39 12.34 3.18
C GLY A 157 -17.37 13.39 3.61
N ASP A 158 -16.39 12.98 4.43
CA ASP A 158 -15.32 13.84 4.91
C ASP A 158 -14.34 14.21 3.78
N PHE A 159 -13.97 15.48 3.70
CA PHE A 159 -12.99 15.95 2.74
C PHE A 159 -12.26 17.20 3.23
N GLN A 160 -11.17 17.53 2.54
CA GLN A 160 -10.41 18.75 2.70
C GLN A 160 -10.16 19.37 1.33
N ASP A 161 -10.47 20.65 1.15
CA ASP A 161 -10.17 21.39 -0.08
C ASP A 161 -8.65 21.45 -0.32
N ILE A 162 -8.24 21.29 -1.59
CA ILE A 162 -6.86 21.50 -2.05
C ILE A 162 -6.78 22.84 -2.79
N ALA A 163 -7.55 22.99 -3.87
CA ALA A 163 -7.57 24.17 -4.73
C ALA A 163 -8.85 24.24 -5.56
N VAL A 164 -9.24 25.45 -5.98
CA VAL A 164 -10.23 25.65 -7.04
C VAL A 164 -9.49 26.06 -8.31
N LEU A 165 -9.65 25.28 -9.39
CA LEU A 165 -8.98 25.51 -10.66
C LEU A 165 -10.01 25.70 -11.76
N ALA A 166 -9.73 26.55 -12.74
CA ALA A 166 -10.56 26.71 -13.92
C ALA A 166 -9.73 26.63 -15.20
N PHE A 167 -10.26 26.01 -16.25
CA PHE A 167 -9.62 25.96 -17.56
C PHE A 167 -10.65 25.94 -18.70
N PRO A 168 -10.29 26.41 -19.91
CA PRO A 168 -11.17 26.33 -21.07
C PRO A 168 -11.52 24.88 -21.41
N VAL A 169 -12.76 24.63 -21.80
CA VAL A 169 -13.22 23.30 -22.24
C VAL A 169 -12.43 22.87 -23.49
N PRO A 170 -11.70 21.74 -23.45
CA PRO A 170 -11.03 21.20 -24.63
C PRO A 170 -12.05 20.77 -25.70
N GLU A 171 -11.63 20.77 -26.97
CA GLU A 171 -12.49 20.30 -28.07
C GLU A 171 -12.94 18.84 -27.86
N GLY A 172 -14.19 18.55 -28.22
CA GLY A 172 -14.79 17.22 -28.10
C GLY A 172 -15.26 16.84 -26.70
N GLU A 173 -14.95 17.64 -25.68
CA GLU A 173 -15.29 17.40 -24.29
C GLU A 173 -16.81 17.43 -24.04
N GLY A 174 -17.38 16.29 -23.62
CA GLY A 174 -18.83 16.12 -23.42
C GLY A 174 -19.58 15.69 -24.68
N VAL A 175 -18.89 15.52 -25.81
CA VAL A 175 -19.46 14.91 -27.02
C VAL A 175 -19.27 13.39 -26.95
N VAL A 176 -20.37 12.66 -27.07
CA VAL A 176 -20.38 11.19 -27.07
C VAL A 176 -21.24 10.67 -28.22
N ALA A 177 -20.77 9.61 -28.87
CA ALA A 177 -21.57 8.91 -29.87
C ALA A 177 -22.75 8.21 -29.20
N LYS A 178 -23.94 8.33 -29.80
CA LYS A 178 -25.13 7.68 -29.29
C LYS A 178 -25.08 6.18 -29.61
N GLU A 179 -25.27 5.35 -28.59
CA GLU A 179 -25.48 3.91 -28.76
C GLU A 179 -26.76 3.65 -29.57
N THR A 180 -26.69 2.78 -30.57
CA THR A 180 -27.84 2.38 -31.40
C THR A 180 -28.32 0.97 -31.11
N ALA A 181 -27.44 0.10 -30.63
CA ALA A 181 -27.80 -1.24 -30.16
C ALA A 181 -26.86 -1.72 -29.05
N ARG A 182 -27.41 -2.53 -28.14
CA ARG A 182 -26.67 -3.14 -27.03
C ARG A 182 -27.15 -4.57 -26.81
N THR A 183 -26.21 -5.48 -26.67
CA THR A 183 -26.40 -6.88 -26.26
C THR A 183 -25.40 -7.20 -25.14
N PRO A 184 -25.54 -8.33 -24.42
CA PRO A 184 -24.58 -8.71 -23.40
C PRO A 184 -23.12 -8.85 -23.89
N ASN A 185 -22.90 -9.03 -25.20
CA ASN A 185 -21.57 -9.23 -25.78
C ASN A 185 -21.12 -8.08 -26.69
N SER A 186 -21.97 -7.07 -26.94
CA SER A 186 -21.58 -5.99 -27.85
C SER A 186 -22.39 -4.71 -27.70
N ILE A 187 -21.75 -3.58 -28.03
CA ILE A 187 -22.37 -2.26 -28.14
C ILE A 187 -22.05 -1.71 -29.53
N THR A 188 -23.06 -1.23 -30.24
CA THR A 188 -22.94 -0.67 -31.59
C THR A 188 -23.29 0.81 -31.58
N PHE A 189 -22.53 1.58 -32.36
CA PHE A 189 -22.75 2.99 -32.65
C PHE A 189 -22.88 3.15 -34.16
N GLU A 190 -24.04 3.58 -34.64
CA GLU A 190 -24.28 3.91 -36.05
C GLU A 190 -24.59 5.39 -36.19
N LEU A 191 -23.73 6.11 -36.90
CA LEU A 191 -23.77 7.56 -36.98
C LEU A 191 -24.18 8.01 -38.40
N PRO A 192 -24.98 9.08 -38.51
CA PRO A 192 -25.47 9.55 -39.80
C PRO A 192 -24.31 9.94 -40.71
N GLU A 193 -23.33 10.66 -40.15
CA GLU A 193 -22.11 11.12 -40.81
C GLU A 193 -20.86 10.54 -40.13
N PRO A 194 -19.68 10.54 -40.81
CA PRO A 194 -18.44 10.11 -40.21
C PRO A 194 -18.12 10.86 -38.91
N PHE A 195 -17.81 10.11 -37.86
CA PHE A 195 -17.41 10.61 -36.55
C PHE A 195 -15.96 10.23 -36.27
N THR A 196 -15.18 11.20 -35.83
CA THR A 196 -13.76 10.99 -35.51
C THR A 196 -13.61 10.73 -34.02
N ALA A 197 -13.51 9.46 -33.64
CA ALA A 197 -13.31 9.04 -32.26
C ALA A 197 -11.81 8.97 -31.90
N ARG A 198 -11.48 9.20 -30.63
CA ARG A 198 -10.10 9.11 -30.08
C ARG A 198 -10.03 8.31 -28.78
N SER A 199 -11.15 8.15 -28.11
CA SER A 199 -11.22 7.41 -26.85
C SER A 199 -12.56 6.69 -26.71
N ILE A 200 -12.52 5.61 -25.92
CA ILE A 200 -13.71 4.97 -25.36
C ILE A 200 -13.54 4.88 -23.85
N THR A 201 -14.56 5.31 -23.10
CA THR A 201 -14.61 5.20 -21.64
C THR A 201 -15.75 4.26 -21.24
N VAL A 202 -15.44 3.27 -20.42
CA VAL A 202 -16.40 2.31 -19.88
C VAL A 202 -16.57 2.59 -18.38
N TYR A 203 -17.82 2.69 -17.93
CA TYR A 203 -18.19 2.83 -16.53
C TYR A 203 -18.84 1.52 -16.04
N PRO A 204 -18.09 0.63 -15.37
CA PRO A 204 -18.65 -0.59 -14.80
C PRO A 204 -19.66 -0.27 -13.69
N ILE A 205 -20.71 -1.07 -13.58
CA ILE A 205 -21.73 -0.99 -12.52
C ILE A 205 -21.67 -2.18 -11.55
N GLN A 206 -20.81 -3.15 -11.85
CA GLN A 206 -20.65 -4.40 -11.11
C GLN A 206 -19.25 -4.97 -11.34
N LYS A 207 -18.93 -6.06 -10.64
CA LYS A 207 -17.71 -6.86 -10.88
C LYS A 207 -17.65 -7.30 -12.33
N VAL A 208 -16.51 -7.09 -12.97
CA VAL A 208 -16.30 -7.43 -14.38
C VAL A 208 -14.85 -7.87 -14.60
N LYS A 209 -14.63 -8.86 -15.47
CA LYS A 209 -13.32 -9.25 -16.00
C LYS A 209 -13.50 -9.82 -17.40
N VAL A 210 -13.39 -8.97 -18.41
CA VAL A 210 -13.52 -9.35 -19.83
C VAL A 210 -12.51 -8.59 -20.67
N THR A 211 -12.12 -9.15 -21.80
CA THR A 211 -11.38 -8.42 -22.84
C THR A 211 -12.38 -7.82 -23.82
N ALA A 212 -12.10 -6.61 -24.29
CA ALA A 212 -12.92 -5.89 -25.26
C ALA A 212 -12.13 -5.58 -26.54
N GLU A 213 -12.83 -5.60 -27.68
CA GLU A 213 -12.30 -5.18 -28.97
C GLU A 213 -13.21 -4.09 -29.56
N LEU A 214 -12.66 -2.88 -29.72
CA LEU A 214 -13.30 -1.82 -30.47
C LEU A 214 -12.96 -1.97 -31.95
N GLN A 215 -13.97 -1.96 -32.80
CA GLN A 215 -13.86 -2.05 -34.25
C GLN A 215 -14.56 -0.87 -34.91
N SER A 216 -14.10 -0.49 -36.10
CA SER A 216 -14.72 0.57 -36.91
C SER A 216 -14.96 0.13 -38.35
N SER A 217 -15.95 0.75 -38.99
CA SER A 217 -16.31 0.51 -40.38
C SER A 217 -16.90 1.77 -41.04
N THR A 218 -16.60 1.98 -42.31
CA THR A 218 -17.18 3.07 -43.12
C THR A 218 -18.49 2.65 -43.79
N ASP A 219 -18.67 1.35 -44.07
CA ASP A 219 -19.79 0.79 -44.84
C ASP A 219 -20.76 -0.06 -44.00
N GLY A 220 -20.40 -0.37 -42.76
CA GLY A 220 -21.18 -1.21 -41.85
C GLY A 220 -21.07 -2.71 -42.12
N GLN A 221 -20.21 -3.11 -43.07
CA GLN A 221 -20.01 -4.50 -43.46
C GLN A 221 -18.60 -4.99 -43.09
N GLN A 222 -17.56 -4.26 -43.50
CA GLN A 222 -16.18 -4.63 -43.20
C GLN A 222 -15.70 -3.85 -41.98
N PHE A 223 -15.44 -4.58 -40.89
CA PHE A 223 -14.94 -4.01 -39.65
C PHE A 223 -13.43 -4.23 -39.52
N THR A 224 -12.74 -3.20 -39.06
CA THR A 224 -11.31 -3.23 -38.74
C THR A 224 -11.12 -2.95 -37.26
N THR A 225 -10.21 -3.71 -36.61
CA THR A 225 -9.88 -3.50 -35.21
C THR A 225 -9.23 -2.13 -35.02
N VAL A 226 -9.78 -1.35 -34.10
CA VAL A 226 -9.21 -0.07 -33.64
C VAL A 226 -8.30 -0.31 -32.44
N LYS A 227 -8.80 -1.04 -31.43
CA LYS A 227 -8.07 -1.29 -30.17
C LYS A 227 -8.62 -2.53 -29.47
N LYS A 228 -7.73 -3.29 -28.83
CA LYS A 228 -8.06 -4.32 -27.82
C LYS A 228 -7.59 -3.85 -26.45
N PHE A 229 -8.38 -4.09 -25.42
CA PHE A 229 -8.09 -3.68 -24.06
C PHE A 229 -8.90 -4.51 -23.06
N ASP A 230 -8.46 -4.56 -21.80
CA ASP A 230 -9.17 -5.28 -20.74
C ASP A 230 -10.12 -4.35 -19.98
N ILE A 231 -11.28 -4.88 -19.63
CA ILE A 231 -12.25 -4.28 -18.72
C ILE A 231 -12.24 -5.15 -17.47
N ASP A 232 -11.47 -4.73 -16.47
CA ASP A 232 -11.33 -5.46 -15.21
C ASP A 232 -11.67 -4.55 -14.03
N ARG A 233 -12.65 -4.97 -13.22
CA ARG A 233 -13.02 -4.51 -11.86
C ARG A 233 -13.55 -5.69 -11.02
N HIS A 234 -12.92 -6.86 -11.09
CA HIS A 234 -13.40 -8.06 -10.38
C HIS A 234 -13.22 -8.00 -8.85
N ASN A 235 -12.19 -7.32 -8.37
CA ASN A 235 -11.93 -7.07 -6.97
C ASN A 235 -12.45 -5.67 -6.59
N LEU A 236 -13.43 -5.60 -5.67
CA LEU A 236 -14.05 -4.36 -5.23
C LEU A 236 -13.56 -3.89 -3.86
N GLU A 237 -12.62 -4.61 -3.25
CA GLU A 237 -12.05 -4.19 -1.98
C GLU A 237 -11.33 -2.85 -2.12
N ILE A 238 -11.51 -1.98 -1.13
CA ILE A 238 -10.98 -0.62 -1.19
C ILE A 238 -9.45 -0.57 -1.02
N ASN A 239 -8.83 -1.66 -0.56
CA ASN A 239 -7.37 -1.78 -0.57
C ASN A 239 -6.81 -1.97 -1.99
N VAL A 240 -7.55 -2.49 -2.97
CA VAL A 240 -7.12 -2.42 -4.39
C VAL A 240 -7.42 -1.08 -5.06
N GLY A 241 -7.80 -0.06 -4.29
CA GLY A 241 -8.01 1.32 -4.74
C GLY A 241 -9.32 1.91 -4.21
N PRO A 242 -9.32 3.18 -3.78
CA PRO A 242 -10.47 3.80 -3.11
C PRO A 242 -11.69 4.03 -4.02
N VAL A 243 -11.57 3.81 -5.33
CA VAL A 243 -12.69 3.88 -6.29
C VAL A 243 -12.90 2.49 -6.92
N PRO A 244 -13.69 1.60 -6.27
CA PRO A 244 -13.77 0.18 -6.67
C PRO A 244 -14.13 -0.06 -8.14
N LEU A 245 -15.06 0.75 -8.66
CA LEU A 245 -15.57 0.71 -10.04
C LEU A 245 -15.05 1.88 -10.87
N ALA A 246 -13.80 2.32 -10.64
CA ALA A 246 -13.19 3.39 -11.44
C ALA A 246 -13.34 3.13 -12.95
N PRO A 247 -13.58 4.15 -13.78
CA PRO A 247 -13.78 3.95 -15.22
C PRO A 247 -12.53 3.36 -15.88
N ILE A 248 -12.75 2.66 -17.00
CA ILE A 248 -11.69 2.16 -17.87
C ILE A 248 -11.67 3.04 -19.11
N VAL A 249 -10.52 3.60 -19.45
CA VAL A 249 -10.33 4.41 -20.65
C VAL A 249 -9.33 3.72 -21.56
N ALA A 250 -9.72 3.52 -22.81
CA ALA A 250 -8.83 3.13 -23.89
C ALA A 250 -8.72 4.28 -24.91
N SER A 251 -7.47 4.68 -25.20
CA SER A 251 -7.16 5.73 -26.17
C SER A 251 -6.54 5.14 -27.43
N PHE A 252 -6.83 5.75 -28.57
CA PHE A 252 -6.41 5.30 -29.89
C PHE A 252 -6.25 6.49 -30.86
N PRO A 253 -5.49 6.35 -31.96
CA PRO A 253 -5.37 7.41 -32.95
C PRO A 253 -6.73 7.84 -33.51
N ALA A 254 -6.83 9.10 -33.95
CA ALA A 254 -8.06 9.62 -34.54
C ALA A 254 -8.60 8.67 -35.62
N THR A 255 -9.78 8.11 -35.37
CA THR A 255 -10.41 7.10 -36.23
C THR A 255 -11.75 7.65 -36.70
N ALA A 256 -11.83 7.97 -38.00
CA ALA A 256 -13.04 8.49 -38.62
C ALA A 256 -13.85 7.35 -39.27
N ALA A 257 -15.06 7.12 -38.76
CA ALA A 257 -15.95 6.07 -39.28
C ALA A 257 -17.43 6.41 -39.00
N ARG A 258 -18.36 5.75 -39.71
CA ARG A 258 -19.80 5.85 -39.46
C ARG A 258 -20.30 4.78 -38.48
N TYR A 259 -19.60 3.65 -38.44
CA TYR A 259 -19.98 2.50 -37.64
C TYR A 259 -18.84 2.16 -36.68
N PHE A 260 -19.17 2.02 -35.40
CA PHE A 260 -18.27 1.47 -34.40
C PHE A 260 -18.96 0.33 -33.66
N LYS A 261 -18.19 -0.69 -33.28
CA LYS A 261 -18.69 -1.83 -32.53
C LYS A 261 -17.68 -2.21 -31.45
N LEU A 262 -18.11 -2.19 -30.20
CA LEU A 262 -17.38 -2.80 -29.09
C LEU A 262 -17.87 -4.23 -28.94
N THR A 263 -16.98 -5.21 -29.01
CA THR A 263 -17.27 -6.62 -28.71
C THR A 263 -16.57 -7.05 -27.43
N LEU A 264 -17.22 -7.90 -26.64
CA LEU A 264 -16.71 -8.43 -25.38
C LEU A 264 -16.42 -9.93 -25.52
N SER A 265 -15.36 -10.40 -24.86
CA SER A 265 -14.97 -11.82 -24.86
C SER A 265 -16.06 -12.73 -24.26
N GLU A 266 -16.83 -12.20 -23.32
CA GLU A 266 -17.92 -12.90 -22.62
C GLU A 266 -19.12 -11.97 -22.40
N ALA A 267 -20.27 -12.55 -22.07
CA ALA A 267 -21.48 -11.78 -21.81
C ALA A 267 -21.33 -11.00 -20.48
N CYS A 268 -21.46 -9.68 -20.51
CA CYS A 268 -21.35 -8.83 -19.34
C CYS A 268 -22.29 -7.62 -19.45
N GLU A 269 -22.94 -7.27 -18.35
CA GLU A 269 -23.69 -6.01 -18.25
C GLU A 269 -22.73 -4.88 -17.83
N LEU A 270 -22.47 -3.96 -18.77
CA LEU A 270 -21.72 -2.73 -18.54
C LEU A 270 -22.69 -1.57 -18.30
N GLY A 271 -22.27 -0.57 -17.53
CA GLY A 271 -22.98 0.69 -17.41
C GLY A 271 -22.82 1.56 -18.66
N GLU A 272 -22.55 2.83 -18.43
CA GLU A 272 -22.34 3.81 -19.51
C GLU A 272 -21.06 3.48 -20.30
N VAL A 273 -21.15 3.57 -21.63
CA VAL A 273 -19.99 3.43 -22.54
C VAL A 273 -19.94 4.65 -23.46
N GLN A 274 -18.92 5.47 -23.30
CA GLN A 274 -18.76 6.73 -24.01
C GLN A 274 -17.68 6.59 -25.10
N LEU A 275 -18.09 6.49 -26.35
CA LEU A 275 -17.20 6.68 -27.51
C LEU A 275 -17.12 8.17 -27.83
N SER A 276 -15.94 8.78 -27.79
CA SER A 276 -15.79 10.24 -27.77
C SER A 276 -14.75 10.75 -28.77
N PRO A 277 -14.93 11.98 -29.33
CA PRO A 277 -13.88 12.62 -30.11
C PRO A 277 -12.80 13.26 -29.23
N ALA A 278 -13.03 13.39 -27.92
CA ALA A 278 -12.06 13.91 -26.96
C ALA A 278 -10.87 12.94 -26.82
N ALA A 279 -9.67 13.50 -26.76
CA ALA A 279 -8.48 12.75 -26.40
C ALA A 279 -8.41 12.57 -24.87
N ARG A 280 -8.02 11.38 -24.42
CA ARG A 280 -7.94 11.02 -23.01
C ARG A 280 -6.62 10.36 -22.66
N VAL A 281 -6.23 10.46 -21.39
CA VAL A 281 -5.15 9.65 -20.82
C VAL A 281 -5.68 8.23 -20.60
N GLU A 282 -5.07 7.27 -21.29
CA GLU A 282 -5.38 5.84 -21.14
C GLU A 282 -4.97 5.35 -19.74
N SER A 283 -5.76 4.47 -19.13
CA SER A 283 -5.49 3.92 -17.77
C SER A 283 -5.23 4.99 -16.70
N TYR A 284 -5.89 6.15 -16.79
CA TYR A 284 -5.66 7.23 -15.82
C TYR A 284 -6.06 6.83 -14.39
N ALA A 285 -7.04 5.92 -14.22
CA ALA A 285 -7.43 5.41 -12.90
C ALA A 285 -6.25 4.68 -12.21
N GLU A 286 -5.53 3.86 -12.96
CA GLU A 286 -4.34 3.15 -12.48
C GLU A 286 -3.15 4.10 -12.32
N LYS A 287 -2.97 5.02 -13.26
CA LYS A 287 -1.87 6.00 -13.22
C LYS A 287 -2.01 7.02 -12.09
N THR A 288 -3.22 7.27 -11.59
CA THR A 288 -3.51 8.16 -10.46
C THR A 288 -3.66 7.43 -9.13
N LEU A 289 -3.47 6.11 -9.12
CA LEU A 289 -3.58 5.24 -7.94
C LEU A 289 -5.00 5.22 -7.32
N VAL A 290 -6.06 5.54 -8.06
CA VAL A 290 -7.44 5.38 -7.56
C VAL A 290 -7.98 3.96 -7.76
N LYS A 291 -7.30 3.18 -8.62
CA LYS A 291 -7.49 1.75 -8.79
C LYS A 291 -6.14 1.09 -9.08
N MET A 292 -5.83 -0.02 -8.44
CA MET A 292 -4.57 -0.76 -8.63
C MET A 292 -4.84 -2.10 -9.32
N PHE A 293 -3.77 -2.84 -9.60
CA PHE A 293 -3.89 -4.25 -9.98
C PHE A 293 -4.73 -5.03 -8.96
N GLN A 294 -5.53 -5.97 -9.46
CA GLN A 294 -6.65 -6.51 -8.68
C GLN A 294 -6.37 -7.82 -7.96
N ASP A 295 -5.27 -8.47 -8.32
CA ASP A 295 -4.74 -9.63 -7.63
C ASP A 295 -3.54 -9.21 -6.75
N PRO A 296 -3.08 -10.05 -5.80
CA PRO A 296 -2.02 -9.69 -4.85
C PRO A 296 -0.67 -9.34 -5.51
N LEU A 297 -0.37 -9.94 -6.66
CA LEU A 297 0.92 -9.86 -7.33
C LEU A 297 0.76 -9.41 -8.79
N PRO A 298 1.11 -8.16 -9.14
CA PRO A 298 1.07 -7.70 -10.52
C PRO A 298 2.11 -8.40 -11.39
N PRO A 299 1.81 -8.72 -12.66
CA PRO A 299 2.82 -9.03 -13.66
C PRO A 299 3.87 -7.92 -13.74
N PHE A 300 5.13 -8.27 -14.03
CA PHE A 300 6.25 -7.33 -14.04
C PHE A 300 6.05 -6.13 -14.99
N ASP A 301 5.25 -6.31 -16.04
CA ASP A 301 4.95 -5.32 -17.08
C ASP A 301 3.60 -4.61 -16.89
N PHE A 302 2.81 -4.95 -15.87
CA PHE A 302 1.47 -4.37 -15.68
C PHE A 302 1.47 -2.84 -15.57
N TYR A 303 2.43 -2.28 -14.82
CA TYR A 303 2.62 -0.83 -14.68
C TYR A 303 3.61 -0.25 -15.71
N SER A 304 3.93 -1.02 -16.76
CA SER A 304 4.73 -0.57 -17.90
C SER A 304 3.82 -0.21 -19.07
N TRP A 305 3.25 1.00 -19.01
CA TRP A 305 2.34 1.47 -20.06
C TRP A 305 3.09 1.79 -21.36
N ALA A 306 2.56 1.30 -22.47
CA ALA A 306 3.00 1.72 -23.79
C ALA A 306 2.76 3.21 -24.01
N ALA A 307 3.55 3.82 -24.90
CA ALA A 307 3.31 5.17 -25.35
C ALA A 307 1.91 5.25 -25.99
N GLN A 308 1.05 6.10 -25.45
CA GLN A 308 -0.27 6.35 -26.01
C GLN A 308 -0.17 7.33 -27.20
N PRO A 309 -1.17 7.36 -28.10
CA PRO A 309 -1.22 8.34 -29.18
C PRO A 309 -1.21 9.79 -28.68
N GLU A 310 -0.47 10.65 -29.38
CA GLU A 310 -0.50 12.09 -29.16
C GLU A 310 -1.77 12.73 -29.72
N VAL A 311 -2.11 13.92 -29.22
CA VAL A 311 -3.20 14.73 -29.78
C VAL A 311 -2.84 15.20 -31.19
N ASP A 312 -3.79 15.06 -32.12
CA ASP A 312 -3.66 15.50 -33.52
C ASP A 312 -4.08 16.96 -33.74
N ALA A 313 -4.63 17.61 -32.71
CA ALA A 313 -4.95 19.04 -32.69
C ALA A 313 -4.74 19.64 -31.29
N ALA A 314 -4.18 20.86 -31.23
CA ALA A 314 -3.75 21.49 -29.98
C ALA A 314 -4.89 21.88 -29.03
N ASN A 315 -6.11 22.05 -29.54
CA ASN A 315 -7.31 22.39 -28.78
C ASN A 315 -7.99 21.16 -28.14
N LEU A 316 -7.54 19.93 -28.43
CA LEU A 316 -7.96 18.71 -27.74
C LEU A 316 -7.30 18.54 -26.37
N ALA A 317 -6.25 19.32 -26.09
CA ALA A 317 -5.54 19.31 -24.82
C ALA A 317 -5.75 20.62 -24.06
N VAL A 318 -5.80 20.53 -22.73
CA VAL A 318 -5.73 21.69 -21.85
C VAL A 318 -4.30 22.23 -21.91
N LYS A 319 -4.14 23.53 -22.08
CA LYS A 319 -2.81 24.17 -22.00
C LYS A 319 -2.51 24.50 -20.54
N PRO A 320 -1.37 24.05 -19.96
CA PRO A 320 -1.05 24.31 -18.55
C PRO A 320 -1.15 25.80 -18.19
N GLU A 321 -0.67 26.68 -19.06
CA GLU A 321 -0.67 28.14 -18.86
C GLU A 321 -2.07 28.78 -18.88
N THR A 322 -3.09 28.05 -19.32
CA THR A 322 -4.48 28.52 -19.31
C THR A 322 -5.27 28.06 -18.08
N VAL A 323 -4.67 27.24 -17.22
CA VAL A 323 -5.28 26.82 -15.96
C VAL A 323 -5.14 27.95 -14.94
N VAL A 324 -6.29 28.47 -14.48
CA VAL A 324 -6.38 29.58 -13.54
C VAL A 324 -6.66 29.04 -12.15
N ASN A 325 -5.88 29.47 -11.15
CA ASN A 325 -6.14 29.17 -9.75
C ASN A 325 -7.14 30.19 -9.17
N LEU A 326 -8.36 29.72 -8.88
CA LEU A 326 -9.48 30.47 -8.32
C LEU A 326 -9.66 30.22 -6.82
N THR A 327 -8.70 29.59 -6.13
CA THR A 327 -8.85 29.22 -4.71
C THR A 327 -9.19 30.42 -3.83
N SER A 328 -8.55 31.57 -4.05
CA SER A 328 -8.83 32.82 -3.34
C SER A 328 -10.20 33.44 -3.64
N HIS A 329 -10.90 32.96 -4.66
CA HIS A 329 -12.22 33.45 -5.08
C HIS A 329 -13.36 32.62 -4.47
N MET A 330 -13.05 31.50 -3.80
CA MET A 330 -14.03 30.69 -3.08
C MET A 330 -14.09 31.11 -1.62
N SER A 331 -15.30 31.45 -1.16
CA SER A 331 -15.59 31.71 0.24
C SER A 331 -15.61 30.41 1.07
N PRO A 332 -15.40 30.47 2.40
CA PRO A 332 -15.39 29.26 3.25
C PRO A 332 -16.66 28.40 3.21
N ASP A 333 -17.81 28.98 2.79
CA ASP A 333 -19.08 28.27 2.63
C ASP A 333 -19.21 27.50 1.30
N GLY A 334 -18.15 27.53 0.47
CA GLY A 334 -18.06 26.91 -0.84
C GLY A 334 -18.60 27.77 -1.99
N THR A 335 -18.96 29.03 -1.75
CA THR A 335 -19.45 29.95 -2.80
C THR A 335 -18.26 30.52 -3.58
N LEU A 336 -18.20 30.23 -4.88
CA LEU A 336 -17.24 30.84 -5.81
C LEU A 336 -17.83 32.14 -6.37
N LYS A 337 -17.02 33.20 -6.38
CA LYS A 337 -17.33 34.48 -7.05
C LYS A 337 -16.31 34.73 -8.16
N TRP A 338 -16.74 34.68 -9.41
CA TRP A 338 -15.81 34.79 -10.54
C TRP A 338 -16.45 35.45 -11.77
N ASP A 339 -15.74 36.43 -12.33
CA ASP A 339 -16.05 37.00 -13.65
C ASP A 339 -15.52 36.06 -14.72
N VAL A 340 -16.38 35.15 -15.19
CA VAL A 340 -16.05 34.12 -16.16
C VAL A 340 -15.72 34.78 -17.51
N PRO A 341 -14.50 34.60 -18.05
CA PRO A 341 -14.15 35.12 -19.38
C PRO A 341 -14.99 34.47 -20.48
N ALA A 342 -15.07 35.11 -21.64
CA ALA A 342 -15.77 34.56 -22.80
C ALA A 342 -15.29 33.14 -23.15
N GLY A 343 -16.24 32.25 -23.48
CA GLY A 343 -15.98 30.84 -23.81
C GLY A 343 -16.53 29.87 -22.76
N ASP A 344 -16.37 28.58 -23.02
CA ASP A 344 -16.80 27.52 -22.11
C ASP A 344 -15.64 27.11 -21.18
N TRP A 345 -15.95 26.99 -19.89
CA TRP A 345 -15.00 26.72 -18.82
C TRP A 345 -15.44 25.53 -17.98
N ILE A 346 -14.46 24.76 -17.52
CA ILE A 346 -14.61 23.80 -16.43
C ILE A 346 -13.96 24.39 -15.19
N VAL A 347 -14.70 24.41 -14.08
CA VAL A 347 -14.20 24.70 -12.74
C VAL A 347 -14.09 23.39 -11.97
N LEU A 348 -12.89 23.02 -11.54
CA LEU A 348 -12.59 21.90 -10.67
C LEU A 348 -12.40 22.38 -9.23
N ARG A 349 -13.25 21.92 -8.31
CA ARG A 349 -13.01 22.04 -6.87
C ARG A 349 -12.24 20.82 -6.42
N THR A 350 -10.92 20.89 -6.51
CA THR A 350 -10.04 19.78 -6.11
C THR A 350 -10.05 19.64 -4.59
N ALA A 351 -10.30 18.43 -4.11
CA ALA A 351 -10.36 18.11 -2.70
C ALA A 351 -9.74 16.73 -2.46
N MET A 352 -9.26 16.45 -1.25
CA MET A 352 -8.85 15.10 -0.84
C MET A 352 -9.81 14.53 0.18
N THR A 353 -10.10 13.23 0.06
CA THR A 353 -11.02 12.48 0.94
C THR A 353 -10.32 11.21 1.44
N PRO A 354 -10.66 10.69 2.64
CA PRO A 354 -10.11 9.43 3.12
C PRO A 354 -10.33 8.28 2.12
N THR A 355 -9.36 7.38 2.01
CA THR A 355 -9.49 6.15 1.20
C THR A 355 -10.54 5.21 1.76
N GLY A 356 -10.81 5.30 3.08
CA GLY A 356 -11.72 4.44 3.80
C GLY A 356 -11.09 3.14 4.31
N THR A 357 -9.84 2.85 3.94
CA THR A 357 -9.12 1.64 4.40
C THR A 357 -8.86 1.72 5.90
N LYS A 358 -8.89 0.55 6.55
CA LYS A 358 -8.80 0.39 8.00
C LYS A 358 -7.87 -0.76 8.33
N ASN A 359 -7.26 -0.70 9.52
CA ASN A 359 -6.47 -1.82 10.03
C ASN A 359 -7.32 -3.08 10.14
N SER A 360 -6.72 -4.22 9.82
CA SER A 360 -7.39 -5.51 9.76
C SER A 360 -6.39 -6.64 9.99
N PRO A 361 -6.84 -7.83 10.44
CA PRO A 361 -8.14 -8.13 11.07
C PRO A 361 -8.14 -7.70 12.54
N SER A 362 -8.85 -6.61 12.83
CA SER A 362 -8.88 -5.99 14.15
C SER A 362 -10.28 -6.09 14.79
N PRO A 363 -10.37 -6.22 16.14
CA PRO A 363 -11.65 -6.17 16.83
C PRO A 363 -12.32 -4.78 16.66
N PRO A 364 -13.67 -4.71 16.63
CA PRO A 364 -14.40 -3.48 16.26
C PRO A 364 -14.00 -2.23 17.04
N GLU A 365 -13.74 -2.34 18.35
CA GLU A 365 -13.36 -1.24 19.22
C GLU A 365 -11.95 -0.68 18.94
N ALA A 366 -11.09 -1.45 18.26
CA ALA A 366 -9.74 -1.05 17.89
C ALA A 366 -9.56 -0.84 16.37
N THR A 367 -10.63 -0.98 15.60
CA THR A 367 -10.63 -0.79 14.15
C THR A 367 -10.92 0.67 13.80
N GLY A 368 -10.06 1.27 12.98
CA GLY A 368 -10.26 2.63 12.46
C GLY A 368 -9.44 2.90 11.22
N LEU A 369 -9.48 4.14 10.74
CA LEU A 369 -8.83 4.52 9.48
C LEU A 369 -7.33 4.29 9.53
N GLU A 370 -6.76 3.90 8.39
CA GLU A 370 -5.33 3.83 8.19
C GLU A 370 -4.68 5.22 8.16
N VAL A 371 -3.59 5.40 8.90
CA VAL A 371 -2.90 6.70 8.99
C VAL A 371 -2.28 7.12 7.65
N ASP A 372 -2.25 8.41 7.37
CA ASP A 372 -1.59 8.99 6.20
C ASP A 372 -0.10 8.59 6.16
N LYS A 373 0.26 7.73 5.21
CA LYS A 373 1.60 7.16 5.03
C LYS A 373 2.60 8.14 4.45
N MET A 374 2.17 9.34 4.03
CA MET A 374 3.06 10.39 3.57
C MET A 374 3.23 11.50 4.62
N ASN A 375 2.59 11.43 5.78
CA ASN A 375 2.58 12.50 6.78
C ASN A 375 3.18 12.05 8.12
N ARG A 376 4.41 12.48 8.42
CA ARG A 376 5.11 12.13 9.67
C ARG A 376 4.38 12.62 10.93
N ALA A 377 3.65 13.73 10.87
CA ALA A 377 2.91 14.25 12.04
C ALA A 377 1.65 13.40 12.32
N ALA A 378 0.96 12.95 11.27
CA ALA A 378 -0.13 11.99 11.39
C ALA A 378 0.39 10.66 11.95
N LEU A 379 1.49 10.14 11.39
CA LEU A 379 2.14 8.92 11.88
C LEU A 379 2.56 9.02 13.34
N LYS A 380 3.16 10.14 13.76
CA LYS A 380 3.50 10.36 15.17
C LYS A 380 2.27 10.31 16.06
N THR A 381 1.15 10.90 15.65
CA THR A 381 -0.11 10.79 16.40
C THR A 381 -0.51 9.33 16.55
N HIS A 382 -0.47 8.55 15.48
CA HIS A 382 -0.77 7.12 15.52
C HIS A 382 0.14 6.36 16.49
N PHE A 383 1.45 6.56 16.38
CA PHE A 383 2.44 5.95 17.27
C PHE A 383 2.17 6.32 18.73
N ASP A 384 1.98 7.61 19.04
CA ASP A 384 1.73 8.11 20.41
C ASP A 384 0.44 7.55 21.03
N SER A 385 -0.55 7.23 20.19
CA SER A 385 -1.86 6.71 20.61
C SER A 385 -1.85 5.22 20.97
N TYR A 386 -0.88 4.44 20.49
CA TYR A 386 -0.82 3.00 20.72
C TYR A 386 0.51 2.56 21.35
N VAL A 387 1.61 2.63 20.60
CA VAL A 387 2.95 2.31 21.13
C VAL A 387 3.33 3.27 22.26
N GLY A 388 3.08 4.58 22.07
CA GLY A 388 3.29 5.62 23.07
C GLY A 388 2.46 5.42 24.33
N GLU A 389 1.28 4.81 24.22
CA GLU A 389 0.46 4.48 25.39
C GLU A 389 1.10 3.38 26.23
N LEU A 390 1.60 2.31 25.62
CA LEU A 390 2.34 1.28 26.34
C LEU A 390 3.64 1.82 26.96
N LEU A 391 4.34 2.72 26.27
CA LEU A 391 5.51 3.43 26.79
C LEU A 391 5.17 4.29 28.02
N ARG A 392 3.95 4.81 28.16
CA ARG A 392 3.52 5.53 29.37
C ARG A 392 3.15 4.57 30.51
N ARG A 393 2.61 3.39 30.18
CA ARG A 393 2.13 2.40 31.15
C ARG A 393 3.24 1.63 31.83
N ILE A 394 4.33 1.30 31.13
CA ILE A 394 5.43 0.50 31.68
C ILE A 394 6.67 1.38 31.86
N PRO A 395 7.18 1.57 33.09
CA PRO A 395 8.43 2.28 33.34
C PRO A 395 9.61 1.68 32.55
N ALA A 396 10.57 2.51 32.15
CA ALA A 396 11.73 2.07 31.36
C ALA A 396 12.51 0.90 32.01
N SER A 397 12.59 0.86 33.34
CA SER A 397 13.24 -0.21 34.11
C SER A 397 12.50 -1.55 34.08
N GLU A 398 11.21 -1.56 33.76
CA GLU A 398 10.35 -2.77 33.75
C GLU A 398 10.08 -3.29 32.33
N ARG A 399 10.48 -2.55 31.29
CA ARG A 399 10.24 -2.92 29.89
C ARG A 399 11.51 -3.33 29.14
N THR A 400 12.51 -3.86 29.84
CA THR A 400 13.80 -4.18 29.22
C THR A 400 13.72 -5.28 28.16
N ALA A 401 12.70 -6.16 28.23
CA ALA A 401 12.44 -7.17 27.19
C ALA A 401 11.71 -6.61 25.96
N TRP A 402 11.08 -5.43 26.02
CA TRP A 402 10.45 -4.87 24.83
C TRP A 402 11.50 -4.28 23.90
N LYS A 403 11.68 -4.89 22.72
CA LYS A 403 12.72 -4.53 21.76
C LYS A 403 12.18 -3.98 20.47
N HIS A 404 11.06 -4.53 19.97
CA HIS A 404 10.60 -4.24 18.62
C HIS A 404 9.20 -3.65 18.54
N VAL A 405 9.02 -2.78 17.54
CA VAL A 405 7.73 -2.48 16.93
C VAL A 405 7.71 -3.15 15.56
N VAL A 406 6.65 -3.88 15.29
CA VAL A 406 6.48 -4.69 14.07
C VAL A 406 5.57 -3.94 13.11
N ALA A 407 6.02 -3.79 11.87
CA ALA A 407 5.22 -3.40 10.73
C ALA A 407 5.23 -4.55 9.73
N ASP A 408 4.08 -5.19 9.57
CA ASP A 408 3.89 -6.36 8.71
C ASP A 408 3.88 -6.01 7.21
N SER A 409 3.57 -6.97 6.34
CA SER A 409 3.37 -6.70 4.92
C SER A 409 2.24 -5.68 4.68
N TYR A 410 2.41 -4.88 3.64
CA TYR A 410 1.49 -3.78 3.35
C TYR A 410 0.29 -4.23 2.51
N GLU A 411 -0.93 -4.03 3.03
CA GLU A 411 -2.17 -4.51 2.38
C GLU A 411 -3.28 -3.44 2.35
N MET A 412 -2.91 -2.17 2.56
CA MET A 412 -3.87 -1.09 2.86
C MET A 412 -4.20 -0.19 1.67
N GLY A 413 -3.77 -0.59 0.48
CA GLY A 413 -3.99 0.14 -0.75
C GLY A 413 -3.25 1.46 -0.91
N PRO A 414 -3.52 2.19 -2.00
CA PRO A 414 -2.79 3.41 -2.31
C PRO A 414 -3.40 4.65 -1.64
N GLN A 415 -2.58 5.69 -1.57
CA GLN A 415 -3.00 7.09 -1.43
C GLN A 415 -2.27 7.91 -2.50
N ASN A 416 -2.81 9.07 -2.87
CA ASN A 416 -2.19 9.88 -3.94
C ASN A 416 -1.99 11.36 -3.58
N TRP A 417 -2.32 11.77 -2.35
CA TRP A 417 -2.11 13.14 -1.90
C TRP A 417 -1.92 13.23 -0.38
N THR A 418 -1.33 14.32 0.09
CA THR A 418 -1.21 14.73 1.50
C THR A 418 -1.07 16.25 1.60
N ASP A 419 -1.06 16.81 2.82
CA ASP A 419 -1.24 18.24 3.08
C ASP A 419 -0.17 19.14 2.41
N ASP A 420 1.09 18.71 2.42
CA ASP A 420 2.25 19.43 1.88
C ASP A 420 2.70 18.95 0.49
N PHE A 421 1.90 18.07 -0.14
CA PHE A 421 2.29 17.40 -1.39
C PHE A 421 2.66 18.39 -2.51
N ALA A 422 1.86 19.44 -2.72
CA ALA A 422 2.11 20.40 -3.81
C ALA A 422 3.44 21.17 -3.67
N ALA A 423 3.76 21.58 -2.43
CA ALA A 423 4.97 22.32 -2.12
C ALA A 423 6.21 21.42 -2.30
N ASP A 424 6.14 20.20 -1.78
CA ASP A 424 7.21 19.22 -1.91
C ASP A 424 7.42 18.78 -3.36
N PHE A 425 6.33 18.59 -4.11
CA PHE A 425 6.38 18.24 -5.53
C PHE A 425 7.12 19.33 -6.31
N SER A 426 6.74 20.60 -6.10
CA SER A 426 7.38 21.74 -6.77
C SER A 426 8.86 21.85 -6.45
N SER A 427 9.22 21.67 -5.18
CA SER A 427 10.61 21.66 -4.72
C SER A 427 11.43 20.54 -5.37
N ARG A 428 10.83 19.35 -5.53
CA ARG A 428 11.52 18.15 -6.00
C ARG A 428 11.67 18.06 -7.51
N TYR A 429 10.60 18.37 -8.24
CA TYR A 429 10.54 18.20 -9.69
C TYR A 429 10.73 19.52 -10.46
N GLY A 430 10.72 20.65 -9.76
CA GLY A 430 11.02 21.96 -10.34
C GLY A 430 9.84 22.62 -11.08
N TYR A 431 8.61 22.13 -10.89
CA TYR A 431 7.40 22.74 -11.47
C TYR A 431 6.17 22.56 -10.57
N ASP A 432 5.23 23.50 -10.65
CA ASP A 432 3.96 23.49 -9.91
C ASP A 432 3.04 22.37 -10.43
N PRO A 433 2.53 21.46 -9.58
CA PRO A 433 1.58 20.43 -10.00
C PRO A 433 0.15 20.97 -10.24
N MET A 434 -0.20 22.16 -9.74
CA MET A 434 -1.58 22.67 -9.81
C MET A 434 -2.14 22.77 -11.23
N PRO A 435 -1.41 23.31 -12.23
CA PRO A 435 -1.89 23.31 -13.63
C PRO A 435 -2.11 21.92 -14.24
N TRP A 436 -1.55 20.88 -13.64
CA TRP A 436 -1.62 19.50 -14.12
C TRP A 436 -2.70 18.66 -13.44
N MET A 437 -3.38 19.19 -12.42
CA MET A 437 -4.49 18.51 -11.75
C MET A 437 -5.62 18.03 -12.68
N PRO A 438 -5.96 18.68 -13.81
CA PRO A 438 -6.94 18.15 -14.76
C PRO A 438 -6.55 16.78 -15.34
N VAL A 439 -5.26 16.42 -15.35
CA VAL A 439 -4.80 15.09 -15.79
C VAL A 439 -5.44 13.97 -14.98
N LEU A 440 -5.76 14.21 -13.70
CA LEU A 440 -6.37 13.22 -12.82
C LEU A 440 -7.84 12.91 -13.20
N THR A 441 -8.48 13.71 -14.06
CA THR A 441 -9.79 13.39 -14.64
C THR A 441 -9.67 12.63 -15.97
N GLY A 442 -8.47 12.20 -16.36
CA GLY A 442 -8.19 11.60 -17.65
C GLY A 442 -8.10 12.58 -18.82
N ARG A 443 -8.13 13.91 -18.56
CA ARG A 443 -7.91 14.93 -19.60
C ARG A 443 -6.42 15.04 -19.92
N ILE A 444 -6.10 15.34 -21.18
CA ILE A 444 -4.71 15.64 -21.57
C ILE A 444 -4.42 17.09 -21.22
N VAL A 445 -3.34 17.32 -20.47
CA VAL A 445 -2.74 18.64 -20.24
C VAL A 445 -1.39 18.68 -20.96
N GLY A 446 -1.17 19.71 -21.79
CA GLY A 446 -0.02 19.77 -22.69
C GLY A 446 -0.10 18.71 -23.78
N SER A 447 0.75 17.69 -23.70
CA SER A 447 0.74 16.52 -24.59
C SER A 447 0.41 15.23 -23.83
N ALA A 448 0.16 14.14 -24.56
CA ALA A 448 -0.02 12.83 -23.96
C ALA A 448 1.23 12.39 -23.18
N ASP A 449 2.43 12.55 -23.75
CA ASP A 449 3.71 12.30 -23.08
C ASP A 449 3.85 13.13 -21.81
N GLN A 450 3.61 14.45 -21.87
CA GLN A 450 3.73 15.33 -20.70
C GLN A 450 2.76 14.95 -19.58
N SER A 451 1.50 14.66 -19.90
CA SER A 451 0.50 14.19 -18.92
C SER A 451 0.94 12.88 -18.26
N ASN A 452 1.48 11.93 -19.03
CA ASN A 452 1.97 10.66 -18.49
C ASN A 452 3.23 10.83 -17.61
N ARG A 453 4.12 11.77 -17.95
CA ARG A 453 5.29 12.11 -17.12
C ARG A 453 4.88 12.76 -15.80
N PHE A 454 3.91 13.67 -15.82
CA PHE A 454 3.35 14.24 -14.59
C PHE A 454 2.78 13.15 -13.67
N LEU A 455 1.98 12.22 -14.21
CA LEU A 455 1.46 11.09 -13.43
C LEU A 455 2.58 10.17 -12.94
N TRP A 456 3.66 10.00 -13.71
CA TRP A 456 4.84 9.26 -13.27
C TRP A 456 5.54 9.95 -12.10
N ASP A 457 5.76 11.27 -12.17
CA ASP A 457 6.34 12.05 -11.07
C ASP A 457 5.48 11.96 -9.81
N MET A 458 4.15 12.05 -9.97
CA MET A 458 3.19 11.87 -8.86
C MET A 458 3.34 10.49 -8.19
N ARG A 459 3.31 9.40 -8.97
CA ARG A 459 3.49 8.04 -8.42
C ARG A 459 4.87 7.84 -7.80
N ARG A 460 5.93 8.39 -8.41
CA ARG A 460 7.29 8.32 -7.85
C ARG A 460 7.39 9.07 -6.53
N MET A 461 6.74 10.23 -6.42
CA MET A 461 6.67 10.98 -5.18
C MET A 461 5.93 10.22 -4.08
N VAL A 462 4.78 9.61 -4.40
CA VAL A 462 4.05 8.75 -3.46
C VAL A 462 4.94 7.61 -2.97
N ALA A 463 5.56 6.86 -3.89
CA ALA A 463 6.43 5.74 -3.54
C ALA A 463 7.57 6.18 -2.61
N ASP A 464 8.19 7.31 -2.90
CA ASP A 464 9.29 7.86 -2.11
C ASP A 464 8.88 8.33 -0.72
N ARG A 465 7.73 8.99 -0.60
CA ARG A 465 7.23 9.48 0.70
C ARG A 465 6.71 8.33 1.55
N VAL A 466 6.06 7.32 0.98
CA VAL A 466 5.68 6.12 1.74
C VAL A 466 6.93 5.42 2.32
N ALA A 467 8.01 5.28 1.54
CA ALA A 467 9.25 4.71 2.06
C ALA A 467 9.91 5.61 3.13
N LYS A 468 10.03 6.92 2.88
CA LYS A 468 10.78 7.84 3.75
C LYS A 468 9.99 8.29 4.99
N ASP A 469 8.73 8.66 4.79
CA ASP A 469 7.91 9.33 5.79
C ASP A 469 7.09 8.34 6.61
N TYR A 470 6.61 7.25 6.01
CA TYR A 470 6.00 6.17 6.78
C TYR A 470 7.04 5.22 7.37
N VAL A 471 7.76 4.43 6.57
CA VAL A 471 8.74 3.47 7.12
C VAL A 471 9.86 4.19 7.85
N GLY A 472 10.51 5.16 7.21
CA GLY A 472 11.57 5.92 7.85
C GLY A 472 11.08 6.71 9.07
N GLY A 473 9.86 7.25 9.02
CA GLY A 473 9.27 7.95 10.17
C GLY A 473 8.96 7.02 11.34
N LEU A 474 8.42 5.82 11.09
CA LEU A 474 8.14 4.84 12.12
C LEU A 474 9.44 4.32 12.74
N ARG A 475 10.46 4.03 11.92
CA ARG A 475 11.81 3.70 12.38
C ARG A 475 12.39 4.77 13.29
N ASP A 476 12.29 6.05 12.90
CA ASP A 476 12.80 7.16 13.69
C ASP A 476 12.11 7.22 15.07
N LEU A 477 10.76 7.11 15.10
CA LEU A 477 9.98 7.09 16.34
C LEU A 477 10.30 5.89 17.25
N CYS A 478 10.52 4.71 16.66
CA CYS A 478 10.95 3.53 17.42
C CYS A 478 12.32 3.77 18.07
N ASN A 479 13.28 4.27 17.30
CA ASN A 479 14.64 4.53 17.78
C ASN A 479 14.66 5.60 18.88
N GLU A 480 13.86 6.67 18.75
CA GLU A 480 13.68 7.69 19.79
C GLU A 480 13.14 7.10 21.10
N ALA A 481 12.30 6.06 21.02
CA ALA A 481 11.77 5.34 22.17
C ALA A 481 12.71 4.25 22.73
N GLY A 482 13.88 4.04 22.12
CA GLY A 482 14.82 2.97 22.48
C GLY A 482 14.42 1.58 21.96
N LEU A 483 13.53 1.53 20.97
CA LEU A 483 13.05 0.33 20.29
C LEU A 483 13.61 0.25 18.86
N LYS A 484 13.47 -0.91 18.22
CA LYS A 484 13.81 -1.14 16.81
C LYS A 484 12.57 -1.41 15.98
N MET A 485 12.56 -0.95 14.73
CA MET A 485 11.51 -1.31 13.79
C MET A 485 11.89 -2.57 13.02
N TRP A 486 11.04 -3.60 13.12
CA TRP A 486 11.07 -4.77 12.24
C TRP A 486 10.01 -4.60 11.15
N LEU A 487 10.37 -4.90 9.89
CA LEU A 487 9.54 -4.62 8.72
C LEU A 487 9.55 -5.76 7.71
N GLU A 488 8.37 -6.18 7.25
CA GLU A 488 8.22 -6.85 5.97
C GLU A 488 8.22 -5.83 4.83
N ASN A 489 9.19 -5.89 3.92
CA ASN A 489 9.45 -4.77 3.01
C ASN A 489 8.65 -4.79 1.71
N TYR A 490 7.68 -5.70 1.59
CA TYR A 490 6.83 -5.87 0.42
C TYR A 490 5.36 -5.55 0.77
N GLY A 491 4.49 -5.72 -0.21
CA GLY A 491 3.08 -5.54 -0.02
C GLY A 491 2.26 -6.12 -1.16
N HIS A 492 0.99 -6.33 -0.85
CA HIS A 492 -0.04 -6.84 -1.74
C HIS A 492 -1.21 -5.86 -1.79
N TRP A 493 -2.21 -6.16 -2.63
CA TRP A 493 -3.47 -5.42 -2.72
C TRP A 493 -3.29 -3.88 -2.67
N GLY A 494 -2.73 -3.34 -3.75
CA GLY A 494 -2.61 -1.89 -3.94
C GLY A 494 -1.41 -1.21 -3.28
N TYR A 495 -0.34 -1.95 -2.99
CA TYR A 495 0.95 -1.41 -2.54
C TYR A 495 1.44 -0.22 -3.41
N PRO A 496 1.65 0.98 -2.83
CA PRO A 496 1.95 2.19 -3.60
C PRO A 496 3.44 2.59 -3.64
N SER A 497 4.36 1.73 -3.18
CA SER A 497 5.80 2.03 -3.10
C SER A 497 6.65 1.08 -3.94
N GLU A 498 7.97 1.09 -3.73
CA GLU A 498 8.92 0.15 -4.32
C GLU A 498 9.68 -0.61 -3.22
N PHE A 499 9.75 -1.93 -3.37
CA PHE A 499 10.18 -2.85 -2.31
C PHE A 499 11.59 -2.58 -1.79
N LEU A 500 12.53 -2.22 -2.68
CA LEU A 500 13.93 -2.01 -2.32
C LEU A 500 14.08 -0.78 -1.42
N LYS A 501 13.65 0.39 -1.89
CA LYS A 501 13.76 1.63 -1.11
C LYS A 501 12.95 1.57 0.17
N TYR A 502 11.75 0.98 0.13
CA TYR A 502 10.91 0.78 1.32
C TYR A 502 11.65 -0.01 2.40
N GLY A 503 12.25 -1.16 2.05
CA GLY A 503 13.08 -1.95 2.96
C GLY A 503 14.36 -1.24 3.43
N GLY A 504 14.91 -0.32 2.64
CA GLY A 504 16.07 0.48 3.03
C GLY A 504 15.85 1.39 4.24
N TYR A 505 14.59 1.72 4.58
CA TYR A 505 14.27 2.66 5.66
C TYR A 505 13.96 2.01 7.02
N CYS A 506 13.90 0.69 7.16
CA CYS A 506 13.69 0.03 8.48
C CYS A 506 14.99 -0.16 9.27
N ASP A 507 14.92 -0.66 10.51
CA ASP A 507 16.10 -1.18 11.22
C ASP A 507 16.36 -2.62 10.77
N GLU A 508 15.38 -3.50 10.98
CA GLU A 508 15.42 -4.93 10.62
C GLU A 508 14.44 -5.24 9.49
N ILE A 509 14.90 -5.98 8.48
CA ILE A 509 14.17 -6.27 7.25
C ILE A 509 13.76 -7.73 7.20
N SER A 510 12.57 -8.00 6.66
CA SER A 510 12.00 -9.33 6.51
C SER A 510 11.34 -9.53 5.16
N GLY A 511 11.44 -10.76 4.67
CA GLY A 511 10.52 -11.33 3.67
C GLY A 511 9.49 -12.24 4.34
N GLU A 512 8.80 -13.07 3.55
CA GLU A 512 7.90 -14.12 4.03
C GLU A 512 8.01 -15.35 3.12
N PHE A 513 7.73 -16.53 3.66
CA PHE A 513 7.44 -17.69 2.83
C PHE A 513 6.48 -18.67 3.48
N TRP A 514 5.66 -19.29 2.63
CA TRP A 514 4.70 -20.31 3.04
C TRP A 514 5.34 -21.70 3.05
N VAL A 515 4.75 -22.63 3.82
CA VAL A 515 5.22 -24.02 3.96
C VAL A 515 5.35 -24.71 2.60
N GLU A 516 4.39 -24.46 1.71
CA GLU A 516 4.30 -25.07 0.38
C GLU A 516 4.05 -24.01 -0.71
N GLY A 517 4.14 -24.43 -1.98
CA GLY A 517 3.84 -23.59 -3.13
C GLY A 517 4.95 -22.59 -3.48
N SER A 518 4.57 -21.56 -4.25
CA SER A 518 5.49 -20.53 -4.76
C SER A 518 5.41 -19.20 -3.98
N LEU A 519 4.46 -19.06 -3.05
CA LEU A 519 4.33 -17.87 -2.19
C LEU A 519 5.59 -17.71 -1.33
N GLY A 520 6.16 -16.51 -1.33
CA GLY A 520 7.43 -16.18 -0.70
C GLY A 520 8.60 -16.02 -1.67
N THR A 521 8.49 -16.45 -2.94
CA THR A 521 9.63 -16.36 -3.87
C THR A 521 10.04 -14.91 -4.13
N ILE A 522 9.07 -14.01 -4.27
CA ILE A 522 9.33 -12.59 -4.55
C ILE A 522 9.72 -11.88 -3.26
N GLU A 523 9.01 -12.18 -2.18
CA GLU A 523 9.13 -11.56 -0.86
C GLU A 523 10.52 -11.81 -0.26
N LEU A 524 11.03 -13.05 -0.30
CA LEU A 524 12.39 -13.36 0.15
C LEU A 524 13.44 -12.67 -0.72
N ARG A 525 13.21 -12.64 -2.04
CA ARG A 525 14.16 -12.04 -2.98
C ARG A 525 14.24 -10.53 -2.82
N ASP A 526 13.11 -9.87 -2.56
CA ASP A 526 13.04 -8.44 -2.29
C ASP A 526 13.74 -8.07 -0.99
N ALA A 527 13.48 -8.82 0.09
CA ALA A 527 14.13 -8.61 1.37
C ALA A 527 15.65 -8.80 1.29
N ALA A 528 16.11 -9.90 0.70
CA ALA A 528 17.54 -10.17 0.53
C ALA A 528 18.22 -9.13 -0.38
N SER A 529 17.56 -8.73 -1.48
CA SER A 529 18.11 -7.72 -2.40
C SER A 529 18.24 -6.36 -1.72
N ALA A 530 17.20 -5.90 -1.02
CA ALA A 530 17.24 -4.67 -0.26
C ALA A 530 18.31 -4.73 0.84
N ALA A 531 18.40 -5.83 1.58
CA ALA A 531 19.41 -6.01 2.61
C ALA A 531 20.84 -5.89 2.05
N HIS A 532 21.14 -6.55 0.94
CA HIS A 532 22.45 -6.47 0.30
C HIS A 532 22.77 -5.07 -0.22
N ILE A 533 21.80 -4.37 -0.83
CA ILE A 533 21.99 -3.00 -1.35
C ILE A 533 22.26 -2.01 -0.20
N TYR A 534 21.51 -2.11 0.89
CA TYR A 534 21.57 -1.17 2.01
C TYR A 534 22.50 -1.61 3.16
N GLY A 535 23.22 -2.72 2.99
CA GLY A 535 24.23 -3.19 3.95
C GLY A 535 23.64 -3.73 5.26
N LYS A 536 22.45 -4.33 5.22
CA LYS A 536 21.82 -4.97 6.39
C LYS A 536 22.36 -6.40 6.54
N PRO A 537 23.02 -6.75 7.66
CA PRO A 537 23.67 -8.06 7.82
C PRO A 537 22.69 -9.18 8.18
N ILE A 538 21.50 -8.84 8.65
CA ILE A 538 20.46 -9.79 9.07
C ILE A 538 19.25 -9.61 8.16
N VAL A 539 18.75 -10.72 7.64
CA VAL A 539 17.55 -10.79 6.81
C VAL A 539 16.63 -11.82 7.42
N TRP A 540 15.50 -11.34 7.92
CA TRP A 540 14.46 -12.17 8.52
C TRP A 540 13.52 -12.71 7.45
N ALA A 541 12.76 -13.73 7.81
CA ALA A 541 11.55 -14.09 7.10
C ALA A 541 10.45 -14.48 8.09
N GLU A 542 9.22 -14.02 7.86
CA GLU A 542 8.04 -14.75 8.33
C GLU A 542 8.08 -16.14 7.69
N ALA A 543 8.15 -17.17 8.53
CA ALA A 543 8.54 -18.50 8.11
C ALA A 543 7.45 -19.52 8.39
N PHE A 544 7.15 -20.34 7.39
CA PHE A 544 6.28 -21.50 7.47
C PHE A 544 4.79 -21.16 7.67
N THR A 545 4.33 -20.06 7.09
CA THR A 545 2.91 -19.72 6.98
C THR A 545 2.19 -20.82 6.20
N GLY A 546 1.10 -21.36 6.76
CA GLY A 546 0.37 -22.41 6.06
C GLY A 546 -0.55 -23.26 6.93
N GLY A 547 -1.12 -24.26 6.27
CA GLY A 547 -2.03 -25.26 6.80
C GLY A 547 -2.08 -26.47 5.84
N PRO A 548 -2.98 -27.45 6.07
CA PRO A 548 -3.97 -27.48 7.14
C PRO A 548 -3.36 -27.79 8.51
N ALA A 549 -4.07 -27.45 9.57
CA ALA A 549 -3.62 -27.63 10.95
C ALA A 549 -3.21 -29.09 11.28
N PHE A 550 -2.14 -29.23 12.08
CA PHE A 550 -1.67 -30.50 12.68
C PHE A 550 -1.20 -31.59 11.70
N VAL A 551 -0.81 -31.23 10.47
CA VAL A 551 -0.29 -32.19 9.49
C VAL A 551 1.24 -32.14 9.32
N ASN A 552 1.87 -31.02 9.68
CA ASN A 552 3.31 -30.84 9.49
C ASN A 552 4.12 -31.17 10.76
N THR A 553 5.34 -31.62 10.53
CA THR A 553 6.40 -31.86 11.51
C THR A 553 7.67 -31.11 11.08
N PRO A 554 8.70 -30.98 11.94
CA PRO A 554 9.96 -30.35 11.54
C PRO A 554 10.63 -30.97 10.30
N ARG A 555 10.33 -32.23 9.98
CA ARG A 555 10.83 -32.89 8.76
C ARG A 555 10.29 -32.21 7.50
N ASP A 556 9.03 -31.80 7.53
CA ASP A 556 8.32 -31.24 6.37
C ASP A 556 8.79 -29.81 6.08
N PHE A 557 9.21 -29.08 7.12
CA PHE A 557 9.75 -27.72 7.00
C PHE A 557 11.19 -27.66 6.50
N LYS A 558 11.97 -28.74 6.66
CA LYS A 558 13.43 -28.69 6.45
C LYS A 558 13.80 -28.23 5.04
N ALA A 559 13.26 -28.85 4.00
CA ALA A 559 13.61 -28.52 2.62
C ALA A 559 13.21 -27.08 2.26
N ARG A 560 12.05 -26.63 2.76
CA ARG A 560 11.57 -25.26 2.53
C ARG A 560 12.42 -24.22 3.26
N GLY A 561 12.80 -24.48 4.51
CA GLY A 561 13.71 -23.62 5.27
C GLY A 561 15.11 -23.55 4.64
N ASP A 562 15.67 -24.69 4.20
CA ASP A 562 16.96 -24.74 3.49
C ASP A 562 16.91 -23.93 2.18
N TRP A 563 15.79 -23.98 1.46
CA TRP A 563 15.55 -23.12 0.29
C TRP A 563 15.52 -21.63 0.67
N ALA A 564 14.79 -21.25 1.72
CA ALA A 564 14.74 -19.86 2.16
C ALA A 564 16.14 -19.31 2.53
N PHE A 565 16.98 -20.10 3.20
CA PHE A 565 18.38 -19.73 3.43
C PHE A 565 19.16 -19.52 2.12
N CYS A 566 18.91 -20.33 1.08
CA CYS A 566 19.51 -20.13 -0.24
C CYS A 566 19.03 -18.85 -0.95
N GLU A 567 17.84 -18.34 -0.61
CA GLU A 567 17.31 -17.08 -1.14
C GLU A 567 17.96 -15.83 -0.51
N GLY A 568 18.72 -16.00 0.59
CA GLY A 568 19.46 -14.94 1.27
C GLY A 568 18.97 -14.64 2.68
N ILE A 569 17.97 -15.38 3.17
CA ILE A 569 17.50 -15.30 4.55
C ILE A 569 18.56 -15.87 5.47
N ASN A 570 18.66 -15.35 6.70
CA ASN A 570 19.55 -15.90 7.71
C ASN A 570 18.96 -15.94 9.13
N GLN A 571 17.71 -15.50 9.28
CA GLN A 571 16.94 -15.60 10.51
C GLN A 571 15.46 -15.87 10.22
N PHE A 572 14.78 -16.57 11.12
CA PHE A 572 13.35 -16.88 10.99
C PHE A 572 12.52 -16.25 12.11
N VAL A 573 11.35 -15.75 11.72
CA VAL A 573 10.22 -15.48 12.59
C VAL A 573 9.16 -16.54 12.30
N LEU A 574 8.97 -17.49 13.21
CA LEU A 574 8.06 -18.61 12.99
C LEU A 574 6.59 -18.14 12.97
N HIS A 575 5.90 -18.38 11.86
CA HIS A 575 4.46 -18.21 11.73
C HIS A 575 3.78 -19.58 11.93
N VAL A 576 3.03 -19.81 13.01
CA VAL A 576 2.72 -18.89 14.11
C VAL A 576 2.60 -19.66 15.43
N VAL A 577 2.99 -19.01 16.54
CA VAL A 577 2.71 -19.50 17.89
C VAL A 577 1.46 -18.79 18.37
N ILE A 578 0.34 -19.52 18.48
CA ILE A 578 -0.92 -18.91 18.93
C ILE A 578 -1.01 -19.02 20.45
N HIS A 579 -1.37 -17.90 21.10
CA HIS A 579 -1.57 -17.86 22.53
C HIS A 579 -2.64 -18.85 22.99
N GLN A 580 -2.32 -19.64 24.01
CA GLN A 580 -3.22 -20.63 24.60
C GLN A 580 -3.66 -20.21 26.01
N PRO A 581 -4.91 -19.74 26.18
CA PRO A 581 -5.39 -19.28 27.49
C PRO A 581 -5.80 -20.41 28.43
N TRP A 582 -5.91 -21.66 27.95
CA TRP A 582 -6.43 -22.81 28.70
C TRP A 582 -5.53 -24.05 28.55
N ASP A 583 -5.33 -24.79 29.65
CA ASP A 583 -4.56 -26.05 29.66
C ASP A 583 -5.37 -27.29 29.26
N ASP A 584 -6.69 -27.22 29.45
CA ASP A 584 -7.62 -28.35 29.29
C ASP A 584 -8.15 -28.49 27.86
N LYS A 585 -7.93 -27.49 26.99
CA LYS A 585 -8.27 -27.53 25.57
C LYS A 585 -7.05 -27.85 24.74
N LYS A 586 -7.03 -29.02 24.09
CA LYS A 586 -5.95 -29.46 23.21
C LYS A 586 -6.53 -29.87 21.86
N PRO A 587 -5.94 -29.45 20.73
CA PRO A 587 -4.70 -28.67 20.62
C PRO A 587 -4.84 -27.18 20.94
N GLY A 588 -6.07 -26.69 21.20
CA GLY A 588 -6.33 -25.32 21.66
C GLY A 588 -6.83 -24.41 20.53
N ILE A 589 -6.62 -23.10 20.68
CA ILE A 589 -6.95 -22.08 19.68
C ILE A 589 -6.01 -22.22 18.49
N ASN A 590 -6.54 -22.08 17.28
CA ASN A 590 -5.74 -21.99 16.06
C ASN A 590 -6.24 -20.86 15.15
N ALA A 591 -5.43 -20.51 14.15
CA ALA A 591 -5.82 -19.62 13.06
C ALA A 591 -6.27 -20.48 11.85
N PRO A 592 -7.19 -19.99 11.00
CA PRO A 592 -8.03 -20.84 10.17
C PRO A 592 -7.42 -21.24 8.81
N TRP A 593 -6.09 -21.35 8.73
CA TRP A 593 -5.36 -21.68 7.49
C TRP A 593 -5.06 -23.18 7.36
#